data_AF-A0A2N1HQT6-F1
#
_entry.id   AF-A0A2N1HQT6-F1
#
_cell.length_a   1.000
_cell.length_b   1.000
_cell.length_c   1.000
_cell.angle_alpha   90.00
_cell.angle_beta   90.00
_cell.angle_gamma   90.00
#
_symmetry.space_group_name_H-M   'P 1'
#
loop_
_entity.id
_entity.type
_entity.pdbx_description
1 polymer ?
#
loop_
_entity_poly.entity_id
_entity_poly.type
_entity_poly.pdbx_seq_one_letter_code
_entity_poly.pdbx_strand_id
1 'polypeptide(L)' 'MTPENYQQIESIVLYASLIGLFILLGLAIHDVLTINDVPLLGRVIAYGVLGLGAAGFIAKGIIQLIYDASGI' A
#
# COMPACT_ATOMS: atom_id res chain seq x y z
N MET A 1 -2.95 11.63 26.97
CA MET A 1 -3.50 11.16 25.69
C MET A 1 -4.82 10.46 25.99
N THR A 2 -5.90 10.83 25.30
CA THR A 2 -7.17 10.10 25.36
C THR A 2 -7.08 8.82 24.50
N PRO A 3 -7.94 7.81 24.75
CA PRO A 3 -7.93 6.57 23.97
C PRO A 3 -8.11 6.76 22.46
N GLU A 4 -8.91 7.75 22.03
CA GLU A 4 -9.11 8.07 20.60
C GLU A 4 -7.82 8.58 19.93
N ASN A 5 -7.07 9.46 20.61
CA ASN A 5 -5.80 9.96 20.08
C ASN A 5 -4.78 8.82 19.92
N TYR A 6 -4.84 7.79 20.76
CA TYR A 6 -3.98 6.61 20.62
C TYR A 6 -4.35 5.78 19.37
N GLN A 7 -5.64 5.51 19.16
CA GLN A 7 -6.12 4.78 17.96
C GLN A 7 -5.83 5.52 16.66
N GLN A 8 -5.95 6.85 16.65
CA GLN A 8 -5.61 7.66 15.48
C GLN A 8 -4.12 7.57 15.14
N ILE A 9 -3.24 7.69 16.14
CA ILE A 9 -1.79 7.59 15.95
C ILE A 9 -1.42 6.17 15.46
N GLU A 10 -1.98 5.13 16.06
CA GLU A 10 -1.76 3.74 15.65
C GLU A 10 -2.14 3.53 14.18
N SER A 11 -3.31 4.04 13.77
CA SER A 11 -3.78 3.96 12.40
C SER A 11 -2.84 4.68 11.43
N ILE A 12 -2.40 5.89 11.77
CA ILE A 12 -1.44 6.66 10.95
C ILE A 12 -0.11 5.91 10.79
N VAL A 13 0.44 5.35 11.88
CA VAL A 13 1.67 4.56 11.84
C VAL A 13 1.50 3.30 11.00
N LEU A 14 0.35 2.63 11.10
CA LEU A 14 0.03 1.47 10.27
C LEU A 14 -0.01 1.83 8.78
N TYR A 15 -0.72 2.90 8.40
CA TYR A 15 -0.81 3.33 7.01
C TYR A 15 0.56 3.79 6.47
N ALA A 16 1.33 4.54 7.25
CA ALA A 16 2.67 4.99 6.88
C ALA A 16 3.63 3.81 6.68
N SER A 17 3.61 2.83 7.58
CA SER A 17 4.45 1.63 7.47
C SER A 17 4.07 0.77 6.27
N LEU A 18 2.78 0.65 5.95
CA LEU A 18 2.31 -0.07 4.77
C LEU A 18 2.69 0.64 3.47
N ILE A 19 2.64 1.98 3.41
CA ILE A 19 3.18 2.74 2.27
C ILE A 19 4.68 2.46 2.10
N GLY A 20 5.44 2.52 3.19
CA GLY A 20 6.87 2.19 3.18
C GLY A 20 7.14 0.77 2.67
N LEU A 21 6.33 -0.21 3.11
CA LEU A 21 6.41 -1.59 2.66
C LEU A 21 6.15 -1.72 1.15
N PHE A 22 5.12 -1.07 0.61
CA PHE A 22 4.83 -1.10 -0.82
C PHE A 22 5.96 -0.50 -1.66
N ILE A 23 6.60 0.57 -1.18
CA ILE A 23 7.77 1.15 -1.83
C ILE A 23 8.93 0.15 -1.84
N LEU A 24 9.23 -0.47 -0.69
CA LEU A 24 10.28 -1.48 -0.57
C LEU A 24 10.02 -2.69 -1.47
N LEU A 25 8.77 -3.16 -1.55
CA LEU A 25 8.37 -4.23 -2.46
C LEU A 25 8.54 -3.81 -3.93
N GLY A 26 8.20 -2.59 -4.29
CA GLY A 26 8.41 -2.06 -5.64
C GLY A 26 9.88 -2.05 -6.03
N LEU A 27 10.75 -1.63 -5.10
CA LEU A 27 12.21 -1.66 -5.30
C LEU A 27 12.73 -3.10 -5.43
N ALA A 28 12.29 -4.00 -4.54
CA ALA A 28 12.69 -5.41 -4.60
C ALA A 28 12.23 -6.10 -5.89
N ILE A 29 11.00 -5.83 -6.34
CA ILE A 29 10.48 -6.35 -7.61
C ILE A 29 11.29 -5.79 -8.77
N HIS A 30 11.53 -4.47 -8.80
CA HIS A 30 12.35 -3.86 -9.85
C HIS A 30 13.75 -4.49 -9.93
N ASP A 31 14.38 -4.73 -8.78
CA ASP A 31 15.69 -5.36 -8.69
C ASP A 31 15.66 -6.79 -9.27
N VAL A 32 14.73 -7.63 -8.81
CA VAL A 32 14.57 -9.01 -9.30
C VAL A 32 14.29 -9.06 -10.81
N LEU A 33 13.42 -8.19 -11.32
CA LEU A 33 13.05 -8.15 -12.74
C LEU A 33 14.22 -7.73 -13.64
N THR A 34 15.08 -6.85 -13.14
CA THR A 34 16.24 -6.33 -13.88
C THR A 34 17.40 -7.33 -13.84
N ILE A 35 17.70 -7.89 -12.67
CA ILE A 35 18.81 -8.85 -12.49
C ILE A 35 18.60 -10.12 -13.32
N ASN A 36 17.35 -10.59 -13.47
CA ASN A 36 17.04 -11.84 -14.17
C ASN A 36 16.64 -11.63 -15.65
N ASP A 37 16.81 -10.42 -16.20
CA ASP A 37 16.40 -10.05 -17.57
C ASP A 37 14.98 -10.54 -17.94
N VAL A 38 14.02 -10.31 -17.05
CA VAL A 38 12.66 -10.86 -17.20
C VAL A 38 11.99 -10.26 -18.43
N PRO A 39 11.33 -11.05 -19.30
CA PRO A 39 10.64 -10.54 -20.48
C PRO A 39 9.51 -9.58 -20.11
N LEU A 40 9.17 -8.68 -21.03
CA LEU A 40 8.23 -7.57 -20.81
C LEU A 40 6.90 -8.02 -20.18
N LEU A 41 6.33 -9.14 -20.64
CA LEU A 41 5.07 -9.66 -20.12
C LEU A 41 5.16 -10.01 -18.62
N GLY A 42 6.27 -10.61 -18.18
CA GLY A 42 6.50 -10.93 -16.77
C GLY A 42 6.65 -9.67 -15.92
N ARG A 43 7.33 -8.63 -16.44
CA ARG A 43 7.46 -7.33 -15.76
C ARG A 43 6.09 -6.66 -15.60
N VAL A 44 5.29 -6.64 -16.65
CA VAL A 44 3.94 -6.04 -16.64
C VAL A 44 3.04 -6.74 -15.62
N ILE A 45 3.06 -8.07 -15.56
CA ILE A 45 2.26 -8.81 -14.57
C ILE A 45 2.74 -8.51 -13.15
N ALA A 46 4.05 -8.54 -12.90
CA ALA A 46 4.61 -8.27 -11.57
C ALA A 46 4.25 -6.86 -11.06
N TYR A 47 4.44 -5.83 -11.90
CA TYR A 47 4.01 -4.47 -11.56
C TYR A 47 2.48 -4.33 -11.49
N GLY A 48 1.74 -5.06 -12.32
CA GLY A 48 0.28 -5.09 -12.28
C GLY A 48 -0.24 -5.63 -10.94
N VAL A 49 0.30 -6.75 -10.45
CA VAL A 49 -0.08 -7.32 -9.15
C VAL A 49 0.31 -6.40 -7.99
N LEU A 50 1.52 -5.82 -8.02
CA LEU A 50 1.93 -4.82 -7.03
C LEU A 50 0.99 -3.61 -7.01
N GLY A 51 0.66 -3.10 -8.20
CA GLY A 51 -0.26 -1.98 -8.38
C GLY A 51 -1.68 -2.28 -7.89
N LEU A 52 -2.19 -3.49 -8.16
CA LEU A 52 -3.49 -3.94 -7.64
C LEU A 52 -3.51 -4.02 -6.11
N GLY A 53 -2.43 -4.52 -5.50
CA GLY A 53 -2.28 -4.52 -4.04
C GLY A 53 -2.29 -3.10 -3.45
N ALA A 54 -1.55 -2.18 -4.07
CA ALA A 54 -1.53 -0.78 -3.64
C ALA A 54 -2.90 -0.10 -3.85
N ALA A 55 -3.57 -0.38 -4.96
CA ALA A 55 -4.90 0.14 -5.26
C ALA A 55 -5.95 -0.34 -4.24
N GLY A 56 -5.90 -1.60 -3.82
CA GLY A 56 -6.77 -2.12 -2.75
C GLY A 56 -6.55 -1.39 -1.42
N PHE A 57 -5.30 -1.05 -1.12
CA PHE A 57 -4.95 -0.29 0.08
C PHE A 57 -5.44 1.17 0.03
N ILE A 58 -5.33 1.82 -1.13
CA ILE A 58 -5.87 3.16 -1.37
C ILE A 58 -7.40 3.14 -1.26
N ALA A 59 -8.06 2.14 -1.88
CA ALA A 59 -9.51 2.00 -1.81
C ALA A 59 -10.00 1.85 -0.37
N LYS A 60 -9.31 1.05 0.45
CA LYS A 60 -9.60 0.94 1.90
C LYS A 60 -9.51 2.30 2.58
N GLY A 61 -8.47 3.09 2.30
CA GLY A 61 -8.29 4.43 2.87
C GLY A 61 -9.43 5.38 2.49
N ILE A 62 -9.84 5.37 1.22
CA ILE A 62 -10.98 6.18 0.75
C ILE A 62 -12.29 5.76 1.43
N ILE A 63 -12.55 4.45 1.53
CA ILE A 63 -13.73 3.93 2.21
C ILE A 63 -13.74 4.40 3.68
N GLN A 64 -12.62 4.27 4.38
CA GLN A 64 -12.51 4.71 5.78
C GLN A 64 -12.82 6.21 5.92
N LEU A 65 -12.28 7.06 5.05
CA LEU A 65 -12.57 8.50 5.07
C LEU A 65 -14.06 8.81 4.84
N ILE A 66 -14.72 8.05 3.95
CA ILE A 66 -16.17 8.22 3.68
C ILE A 66 -16.99 7.79 4.89
N TYR A 67 -16.65 6.66 5.53
CA TYR A 67 -17.33 6.17 6.74
C TYR A 67 -17.19 7.16 7.89
N ASP A 68 -15.95 7.57 8.21
CA ASP A 68 -15.66 8.55 9.26
C ASP A 68 -16.39 9.89 8.99
N ALA A 69 -16.46 10.33 7.73
CA ALA A 69 -17.19 11.55 7.34
C ALA A 69 -18.72 11.40 7.42
N SER A 70 -19.24 10.20 7.25
CA SER A 70 -20.68 9.90 7.36
C SER A 70 -21.16 9.76 8.81
N GLY A 71 -20.23 9.80 9.79
CA GLY A 71 -20.55 9.67 11.21
C GLY A 71 -20.88 8.24 11.63
N ILE A 72 -20.45 7.24 10.85
CA ILE A 72 -20.63 5.80 11.08
C ILE A 72 -19.28 5.17 11.40
#